data_AF-V7ITQ0-F1
#
_entry.id   AF-V7ITQ0-F1
#
_cell.length_a   1.000
_cell.length_b   1.000
_cell.length_c   1.000
_cell.angle_alpha   90.00
_cell.angle_beta   90.00
_cell.angle_gamma   90.00
#
_symmetry.space_group_name_H-M   'P 1'
#
loop_
_entity.id
_entity.type
_entity.pdbx_description
1 polymer ?
#
loop_
_entity_poly.entity_id
_entity_poly.type
_entity_poly.pdbx_seq_one_letter_code
_entity_poly.pdbx_strand_id
1 'polypeptide(L)'
;MTRTERRHDRLAIRLSLIISRLVTGETLDMHKLAAEFGVSTRTLYRDFHERLMYLDLECHNGCYRLRNSGGGPQAELDVLTFIHRAGMSGLFPGLNRRLVSLFLACDDVPCLVGETLTDLGTSAPLSFYHLVKAITTCQRVTLLAEGQRCEHLAPYRLVARENDWYLIAEHHGRPVVFVLREIHVVQLTGEVFRRNERLYRMAENTGFIQALPHFRCIQQSLDALSSP
;
A
#
# COMPACT_ATOMS: atom_id res chain seq x y z
N MET A 1 -24.01 -35.56 -21.25
CA MET A 1 -23.50 -34.81 -20.08
C MET A 1 -22.75 -35.74 -19.14
N THR A 2 -21.42 -35.63 -19.18
CA THR A 2 -20.50 -36.55 -18.51
C THR A 2 -20.42 -36.25 -17.00
N ARG A 3 -20.11 -37.27 -16.19
CA ARG A 3 -20.05 -37.19 -14.72
C ARG A 3 -19.04 -36.14 -14.21
N THR A 4 -18.07 -35.76 -15.03
CA THR A 4 -17.02 -34.79 -14.74
C THR A 4 -17.54 -33.35 -14.78
N GLU A 5 -18.35 -32.99 -15.79
CA GLU A 5 -18.96 -31.66 -15.93
C GLU A 5 -19.83 -31.32 -14.71
N ARG A 6 -20.71 -32.24 -14.29
CA ARG A 6 -21.58 -32.05 -13.11
C ARG A 6 -20.80 -31.85 -11.81
N ARG A 7 -19.56 -32.36 -11.73
CA ARG A 7 -18.69 -32.24 -10.55
C ARG A 7 -17.99 -30.88 -10.51
N HIS A 8 -17.59 -30.35 -11.67
CA HIS A 8 -17.01 -29.02 -11.80
C HIS A 8 -18.06 -27.94 -11.53
N ASP A 9 -19.30 -28.12 -12.01
CA ASP A 9 -20.40 -27.19 -11.73
C ASP A 9 -20.71 -27.10 -10.23
N ARG A 10 -20.79 -28.26 -9.55
CA ARG A 10 -21.00 -28.30 -8.09
C ARG A 10 -19.87 -27.66 -7.30
N LEU A 11 -18.64 -27.72 -7.79
CA LEU A 11 -17.52 -27.03 -7.17
C LEU A 11 -17.63 -25.52 -7.35
N ALA A 12 -17.85 -25.07 -8.59
CA ALA A 12 -17.94 -23.65 -8.91
C ALA A 12 -19.07 -22.97 -8.13
N ILE A 13 -20.24 -23.62 -8.08
CA ILE A 13 -21.40 -23.17 -7.28
C ILE A 13 -21.05 -23.13 -5.79
N ARG A 14 -20.36 -24.14 -5.26
CA ARG A 14 -19.97 -24.16 -3.85
C ARG A 14 -19.01 -23.02 -3.52
N LEU A 15 -17.97 -22.83 -4.34
CA LEU A 15 -17.00 -21.75 -4.13
C LEU A 15 -17.65 -20.37 -4.25
N SER A 16 -18.52 -20.15 -5.24
CA SER A 16 -19.19 -18.85 -5.41
C SER A 16 -20.09 -18.51 -4.24
N LEU A 17 -20.83 -19.50 -3.69
CA LEU A 17 -21.65 -19.31 -2.49
C LEU A 17 -20.80 -19.05 -1.25
N ILE A 18 -19.70 -19.77 -1.07
CA ILE A 18 -18.76 -19.54 0.04
C ILE A 18 -18.17 -18.13 -0.04
N ILE A 19 -17.71 -17.71 -1.22
CA ILE A 19 -17.14 -16.37 -1.43
C ILE A 19 -18.19 -15.29 -1.16
N SER A 20 -19.41 -15.45 -1.68
CA SER A 20 -20.50 -14.49 -1.46
C SER A 20 -20.76 -14.27 0.03
N ARG A 21 -20.87 -15.36 0.80
CA ARG A 21 -21.11 -15.30 2.25
C ARG A 21 -19.94 -14.66 3.00
N LEU A 22 -18.70 -15.00 2.64
CA LEU A 22 -17.51 -14.37 3.21
C LEU A 22 -17.43 -12.87 2.91
N VAL A 23 -17.79 -12.45 1.68
CA VAL A 23 -17.83 -11.02 1.27
C VAL A 23 -18.95 -10.26 1.99
N THR A 24 -20.06 -10.92 2.34
CA THR A 24 -21.11 -10.33 3.19
C THR A 24 -20.72 -10.22 4.67
N GLY A 25 -19.52 -10.67 5.06
CA GLY A 25 -19.00 -10.61 6.43
C GLY A 25 -19.45 -11.77 7.31
N GLU A 26 -20.03 -12.82 6.73
CA GLU A 26 -20.48 -13.99 7.48
C GLU A 26 -19.30 -14.82 7.99
N THR A 27 -19.46 -15.41 9.19
CA THR A 27 -18.52 -16.37 9.76
C THR A 27 -18.99 -17.79 9.45
N LEU A 28 -18.19 -18.54 8.70
CA LEU A 28 -18.52 -19.87 8.22
C LEU A 28 -17.92 -20.97 9.09
N ASP A 29 -18.77 -21.76 9.73
CA ASP A 29 -18.38 -22.96 10.49
C ASP A 29 -18.20 -24.15 9.53
N MET A 30 -17.03 -24.79 9.54
CA MET A 30 -16.70 -25.87 8.60
C MET A 30 -17.60 -27.12 8.72
N HIS A 31 -18.07 -27.44 9.92
CA HIS A 31 -18.92 -28.61 10.14
C HIS A 31 -20.35 -28.36 9.64
N LYS A 32 -20.90 -27.16 9.90
CA LYS A 32 -22.21 -26.76 9.38
C LYS A 32 -22.20 -26.61 7.87
N LEU A 33 -21.15 -25.98 7.33
CA LEU A 33 -20.97 -25.78 5.90
C LEU A 33 -20.80 -27.11 5.15
N ALA A 34 -20.13 -28.09 5.76
CA ALA A 34 -19.99 -29.44 5.21
C ALA A 34 -21.35 -30.14 5.06
N ALA A 35 -22.20 -30.04 6.09
CA ALA A 35 -23.55 -30.59 6.07
C ALA A 35 -24.43 -29.89 5.02
N GLU A 36 -24.36 -28.56 4.92
CA GLU A 36 -25.15 -27.76 3.97
C GLU A 36 -24.84 -28.11 2.51
N PHE A 37 -23.56 -28.25 2.16
CA PHE A 37 -23.15 -28.62 0.81
C PHE A 37 -23.16 -30.14 0.55
N GLY A 38 -23.46 -30.96 1.56
CA GLY A 38 -23.43 -32.41 1.47
C GLY A 38 -22.04 -32.97 1.11
N VAL A 39 -20.97 -32.35 1.61
CA VAL A 39 -19.57 -32.74 1.36
C VAL A 39 -18.83 -33.03 2.66
N SER A 40 -17.70 -33.73 2.58
CA SER A 40 -16.84 -33.92 3.76
C SER A 40 -16.11 -32.64 4.14
N THR A 41 -15.83 -32.46 5.43
CA THR A 41 -14.98 -31.36 5.93
C THR A 41 -13.62 -31.35 5.25
N ARG A 42 -13.02 -32.51 4.96
CA ARG A 42 -11.79 -32.63 4.15
C ARG A 42 -11.90 -31.98 2.78
N THR A 43 -13.07 -32.06 2.12
CA THR A 43 -13.29 -31.41 0.83
C THR A 43 -13.35 -29.89 0.97
N LEU A 44 -13.99 -29.38 2.03
CA LEU A 44 -14.01 -27.95 2.32
C LEU A 44 -12.64 -27.42 2.72
N TYR A 45 -11.88 -28.12 3.57
CA TYR A 45 -10.50 -27.72 3.87
C TYR A 45 -9.67 -27.60 2.61
N ARG A 46 -9.81 -28.53 1.66
CA ARG A 46 -9.16 -28.41 0.36
C ARG A 46 -9.63 -27.18 -0.41
N ASP A 47 -10.92 -26.90 -0.43
CA ASP A 47 -11.46 -25.70 -1.10
C ASP A 47 -10.91 -24.41 -0.46
N PHE A 48 -10.88 -24.32 0.86
CA PHE A 48 -10.37 -23.15 1.57
C PHE A 48 -8.84 -22.98 1.40
N HIS A 49 -8.08 -24.06 1.56
CA HIS A 49 -6.60 -24.00 1.55
C HIS A 49 -5.97 -24.07 0.15
N GLU A 50 -6.61 -24.70 -0.83
CA GLU A 50 -6.06 -24.78 -2.19
C GLU A 50 -6.72 -23.80 -3.17
N ARG A 51 -7.99 -23.43 -2.96
CA ARG A 51 -8.76 -22.65 -3.96
C ARG A 51 -9.08 -21.24 -3.49
N LEU A 52 -9.25 -21.05 -2.19
CA LEU A 52 -9.52 -19.74 -1.57
C LEU A 52 -8.30 -19.15 -0.84
N MET A 53 -7.09 -19.70 -1.07
CA MET A 53 -5.86 -19.26 -0.39
C MET A 53 -5.51 -17.78 -0.59
N TYR A 54 -6.03 -17.17 -1.66
CA TYR A 54 -5.79 -15.77 -2.01
C TYR A 54 -6.73 -14.80 -1.30
N LEU A 55 -7.71 -15.31 -0.54
CA LEU A 55 -8.56 -14.49 0.32
C LEU A 55 -7.92 -14.39 1.70
N ASP A 56 -7.89 -13.19 2.27
CA ASP A 56 -7.39 -12.94 3.63
C ASP A 56 -8.39 -13.48 4.66
N LEU A 57 -8.35 -14.79 4.91
CA LEU A 57 -9.26 -15.47 5.84
C LEU A 57 -8.62 -15.62 7.23
N GLU A 58 -9.41 -15.33 8.26
CA GLU A 58 -9.09 -15.64 9.65
C GLU A 58 -9.76 -16.94 10.05
N CYS A 59 -9.03 -17.81 10.73
CA CYS A 59 -9.54 -19.07 11.27
C CYS A 59 -9.51 -19.04 12.79
N HIS A 60 -10.67 -19.27 13.42
CA HIS A 60 -10.78 -19.42 14.86
C HIS A 60 -11.68 -20.61 15.19
N ASN A 61 -11.14 -21.63 15.87
CA ASN A 61 -11.87 -22.84 16.29
C ASN A 61 -12.66 -23.55 15.18
N GLY A 62 -12.13 -23.57 13.95
CA GLY A 62 -12.80 -24.21 12.80
C GLY A 62 -13.87 -23.34 12.11
N CYS A 63 -13.99 -22.08 12.53
CA CYS A 63 -14.77 -21.06 11.84
C CYS A 63 -13.86 -20.17 10.99
N TYR A 64 -14.28 -19.89 9.75
CA TYR A 64 -13.56 -19.04 8.80
C TYR A 64 -14.36 -17.77 8.54
N ARG A 65 -13.67 -16.62 8.57
CA ARG A 65 -14.25 -15.32 8.20
C ARG A 65 -13.25 -14.56 7.34
N LEU A 66 -13.73 -13.69 6.45
CA LEU A 66 -12.86 -12.72 5.81
C LEU A 66 -12.35 -11.72 6.88
N ARG A 67 -11.04 -11.45 6.89
CA ARG A 67 -10.43 -10.45 7.76
C ARG A 67 -11.05 -9.08 7.42
N ASN A 68 -11.85 -8.53 8.33
CA ASN A 68 -12.31 -7.16 8.22
C ASN A 68 -11.13 -6.23 8.54
N SER A 69 -10.47 -5.67 7.53
CA SER A 69 -9.91 -4.33 7.67
C SER A 69 -11.09 -3.36 7.82
N GLY A 70 -11.10 -2.53 8.87
CA GLY A 70 -12.26 -1.73 9.29
C GLY A 70 -12.95 -0.93 8.18
N GLY A 71 -14.29 -0.99 8.16
CA GLY A 71 -15.18 -0.25 7.26
C GLY A 71 -15.86 -1.15 6.22
N GLY A 72 -17.19 -1.32 6.30
CA GLY A 72 -17.92 -2.12 5.32
C GLY A 72 -17.90 -1.52 3.90
N PRO A 73 -18.24 -2.29 2.85
CA PRO A 73 -18.17 -1.85 1.45
C PRO A 73 -19.00 -0.60 1.15
N GLN A 74 -20.04 -0.35 1.94
CA GLN A 74 -20.92 0.81 1.82
C GLN A 74 -20.25 2.10 2.33
N ALA A 75 -19.56 2.04 3.48
CA ALA A 75 -18.83 3.18 4.04
C ALA A 75 -17.71 3.64 3.11
N GLU A 76 -17.02 2.70 2.44
CA GLU A 76 -16.00 3.01 1.44
C GLU A 76 -16.59 3.74 0.22
N LEU A 77 -17.78 3.33 -0.25
CA LEU A 77 -18.47 3.98 -1.36
C LEU A 77 -18.99 5.36 -0.99
N ASP A 78 -19.47 5.54 0.23
CA ASP A 78 -19.97 6.82 0.72
C ASP A 78 -18.84 7.85 0.80
N VAL A 79 -17.65 7.44 1.25
CA VAL A 79 -16.45 8.30 1.28
C VAL A 79 -15.95 8.61 -0.13
N LEU A 80 -15.93 7.64 -1.05
CA LEU A 80 -15.61 7.91 -2.46
C LEU A 80 -16.60 8.89 -3.10
N THR A 81 -17.90 8.74 -2.78
CA THR A 81 -18.96 9.61 -3.29
C THR A 81 -18.83 11.03 -2.72
N PHE A 82 -18.49 11.16 -1.44
CA PHE A 82 -18.20 12.44 -0.80
C PHE A 82 -16.99 13.12 -1.45
N ILE A 83 -15.86 12.42 -1.61
CA ILE A 83 -14.64 12.96 -2.24
C ILE A 83 -14.91 13.39 -3.69
N HIS A 84 -15.70 12.62 -4.44
CA HIS A 84 -16.09 12.97 -5.79
C HIS A 84 -17.00 14.20 -5.84
N ARG A 85 -18.02 14.27 -4.97
CA ARG A 85 -18.95 15.41 -4.92
C ARG A 85 -18.30 16.69 -4.39
N ALA A 86 -17.28 16.56 -3.54
CA ALA A 86 -16.48 17.67 -3.04
C ALA A 86 -15.42 18.16 -4.05
N GLY A 87 -15.30 17.54 -5.24
CA GLY A 87 -14.27 17.89 -6.22
C GLY A 87 -12.84 17.51 -5.80
N MET A 88 -12.71 16.62 -4.81
CA MET A 88 -11.46 16.24 -4.17
C MET A 88 -10.84 14.98 -4.78
N SER A 89 -11.44 14.40 -5.83
CA SER A 89 -10.96 13.18 -6.49
C SER A 89 -9.51 13.26 -6.99
N GLY A 90 -9.04 14.46 -7.37
CA GLY A 90 -7.68 14.69 -7.83
C GLY A 90 -6.63 14.77 -6.71
N LEU A 91 -7.05 14.90 -5.45
CA LEU A 91 -6.14 15.04 -4.31
C LEU A 91 -5.48 13.72 -3.91
N PHE A 92 -6.09 12.60 -4.28
CA PHE A 92 -5.62 11.27 -3.94
C PHE A 92 -5.37 10.48 -5.23
N PRO A 93 -4.12 10.37 -5.69
CA PRO A 93 -3.82 9.66 -6.92
C PRO A 93 -4.21 8.19 -6.79
N GLY A 94 -5.05 7.71 -7.72
CA GLY A 94 -5.54 6.33 -7.72
C GLY A 94 -6.56 6.02 -6.63
N LEU A 95 -7.29 7.03 -6.13
CA LEU A 95 -8.38 6.88 -5.14
C LEU A 95 -9.33 5.74 -5.55
N ASN A 96 -9.35 4.68 -4.75
CA ASN A 96 -10.21 3.52 -4.96
C ASN A 96 -10.70 2.96 -3.62
N ARG A 97 -11.64 2.01 -3.68
CA ARG A 97 -12.26 1.42 -2.48
C ARG A 97 -11.23 0.85 -1.50
N ARG A 98 -10.16 0.23 -2.00
CA ARG A 98 -9.10 -0.35 -1.17
C ARG A 98 -8.33 0.72 -0.38
N LEU A 99 -8.02 1.85 -1.01
CA LEU A 99 -7.31 2.95 -0.37
C LEU A 99 -8.18 3.64 0.68
N VAL A 100 -9.47 3.77 0.41
CA VAL A 100 -10.45 4.25 1.40
C VAL A 100 -10.59 3.27 2.56
N SER A 101 -10.64 1.97 2.30
CA SER A 101 -10.66 0.91 3.32
C SER A 101 -9.45 1.03 4.26
N LEU A 102 -8.27 1.25 3.68
CA LEU A 102 -7.03 1.42 4.46
C LEU A 102 -7.06 2.68 5.33
N PHE A 103 -7.65 3.77 4.86
CA PHE A 103 -7.82 4.97 5.68
C PHE A 103 -8.86 4.78 6.79
N LEU A 104 -9.96 4.10 6.50
CA LEU A 104 -11.01 3.81 7.50
C LEU A 104 -10.55 2.81 8.56
N ALA A 105 -9.58 1.95 8.24
CA ALA A 105 -8.99 0.97 9.16
C ALA A 105 -7.80 1.52 9.96
N CYS A 106 -7.39 2.78 9.73
CA CYS A 106 -6.22 3.40 10.35
C CYS A 106 -6.67 4.34 11.49
N ASP A 107 -6.16 4.12 12.71
CA ASP A 107 -6.44 5.00 13.86
C ASP A 107 -5.63 6.31 13.86
N ASP A 108 -4.56 6.37 13.06
CA ASP A 108 -3.70 7.55 12.86
C ASP A 108 -4.09 8.34 11.59
N VAL A 109 -3.45 9.49 11.34
CA VAL A 109 -3.67 10.32 10.14
C VAL A 109 -2.60 10.02 9.07
N PRO A 110 -2.83 9.07 8.15
CA PRO A 110 -1.82 8.58 7.22
C PRO A 110 -1.45 9.59 6.11
N CYS A 111 -2.30 10.58 5.86
CA CYS A 111 -2.05 11.61 4.85
C CYS A 111 -2.73 12.94 5.22
N LEU A 112 -1.95 14.03 5.14
CA LEU A 112 -2.40 15.40 5.26
C LEU A 112 -2.35 16.03 3.86
N VAL A 113 -3.50 16.49 3.36
CA VAL A 113 -3.56 17.16 2.06
C VAL A 113 -3.37 18.66 2.29
N GLY A 114 -2.16 19.14 2.03
CA GLY A 114 -1.87 20.57 1.89
C GLY A 114 -2.18 21.03 0.46
N GLU A 115 -3.04 22.04 0.35
CA GLU A 115 -3.39 22.87 -0.82
C GLU A 115 -3.11 22.29 -2.23
N THR A 116 -4.22 21.90 -2.89
CA THR A 116 -4.46 21.74 -4.34
C THR A 116 -3.28 21.35 -5.24
N LEU A 117 -3.27 20.10 -5.71
CA LEU A 117 -2.36 19.62 -6.76
C LEU A 117 -3.16 19.12 -7.97
N THR A 118 -2.88 19.68 -9.14
CA THR A 118 -3.46 19.32 -10.44
C THR A 118 -2.44 18.50 -11.23
N ASP A 119 -2.79 17.24 -11.53
CA ASP A 119 -2.16 16.35 -12.53
C ASP A 119 -0.69 15.93 -12.30
N LEU A 120 -0.48 15.05 -11.31
CA LEU A 120 0.80 14.36 -11.07
C LEU A 120 1.13 13.42 -12.24
N GLY A 121 2.22 13.72 -12.95
CA GLY A 121 2.69 12.93 -14.10
C GLY A 121 3.03 11.48 -13.73
N THR A 122 2.68 10.58 -14.65
CA THR A 122 2.84 9.12 -14.61
C THR A 122 4.22 8.66 -14.14
N SER A 123 4.37 8.48 -12.83
CA SER A 123 5.53 7.82 -12.22
C SER A 123 5.24 6.34 -11.97
N ALA A 124 6.24 5.47 -12.17
CA ALA A 124 6.09 4.02 -12.19
C ALA A 124 5.43 3.49 -10.89
N PRO A 125 4.21 2.93 -10.95
CA PRO A 125 3.43 2.57 -9.76
C PRO A 125 4.10 1.52 -8.86
N LEU A 126 5.02 0.72 -9.41
CA LEU A 126 5.80 -0.29 -8.69
C LEU A 126 6.87 0.33 -7.77
N SER A 127 7.59 1.36 -8.23
CA SER A 127 8.61 2.05 -7.43
C SER A 127 7.98 2.76 -6.23
N PHE A 128 6.83 3.40 -6.44
CA PHE A 128 6.06 4.02 -5.37
C PHE A 128 5.64 2.99 -4.30
N TYR A 129 5.07 1.85 -4.71
CA TYR A 129 4.68 0.79 -3.78
C TYR A 129 5.86 0.25 -2.97
N HIS A 130 7.01 -0.02 -3.62
CA HIS A 130 8.19 -0.50 -2.91
C HIS A 130 8.76 0.52 -1.91
N LEU A 131 8.72 1.81 -2.23
CA LEU A 131 9.14 2.86 -1.32
C LEU A 131 8.18 3.00 -0.13
N VAL A 132 6.88 3.00 -0.37
CA VAL A 132 5.88 3.05 0.70
C VAL A 132 6.03 1.84 1.62
N LYS A 133 6.22 0.64 1.06
CA LYS A 133 6.50 -0.57 1.83
C LYS A 133 7.80 -0.45 2.64
N ALA A 134 8.87 0.09 2.07
CA ALA A 134 10.14 0.27 2.78
C ALA A 134 10.02 1.26 3.95
N ILE A 135 9.26 2.34 3.77
CA ILE A 135 9.02 3.35 4.81
C ILE A 135 8.20 2.74 5.95
N THR A 136 7.16 1.97 5.66
CA THR A 136 6.31 1.33 6.68
C THR A 136 7.05 0.24 7.44
N THR A 137 7.92 -0.53 6.78
CA THR A 137 8.72 -1.58 7.42
C THR A 137 10.04 -1.08 8.01
N CYS A 138 10.36 0.21 7.90
CA CYS A 138 11.65 0.81 8.30
C CYS A 138 12.86 0.08 7.68
N GLN A 139 12.72 -0.38 6.44
CA GLN A 139 13.77 -1.12 5.72
C GLN A 139 14.60 -0.17 4.86
N ARG A 140 15.92 -0.42 4.81
CA ARG A 140 16.82 0.27 3.89
C ARG A 140 16.53 -0.16 2.46
N VAL A 141 16.70 0.75 1.52
CA VAL A 141 16.51 0.50 0.09
C VAL A 141 17.78 0.80 -0.67
N THR A 142 17.96 0.05 -1.75
CA THR A 142 18.90 0.40 -2.81
C THR A 142 18.10 0.97 -3.97
N LEU A 143 18.44 2.18 -4.38
CA LEU A 143 17.79 2.88 -5.48
C LEU A 143 18.73 2.99 -6.67
N LEU A 144 18.16 2.90 -7.86
CA LEU A 144 18.84 3.27 -9.09
C LEU A 144 18.16 4.52 -9.65
N ALA A 145 18.84 5.67 -9.49
CA ALA A 145 18.38 6.98 -9.93
C ALA A 145 19.31 7.52 -11.01
N GLU A 146 18.78 7.85 -12.20
CA GLU A 146 19.55 8.32 -13.38
C GLU A 146 20.88 7.56 -13.65
N GLY A 147 20.88 6.24 -13.50
CA GLY A 147 22.07 5.40 -13.72
C GLY A 147 23.06 5.36 -12.55
N GLN A 148 22.85 6.15 -11.50
CA GLN A 148 23.60 6.07 -10.26
C GLN A 148 22.91 5.13 -9.27
N ARG A 149 23.67 4.14 -8.77
CA ARG A 149 23.21 3.19 -7.76
C ARG A 149 23.53 3.75 -6.38
N CYS A 150 22.50 4.03 -5.59
CA CYS A 150 22.61 4.48 -4.21
C CYS A 150 22.18 3.34 -3.28
N GLU A 151 23.12 2.80 -2.51
CA GLU A 151 22.89 1.67 -1.61
C GLU A 151 22.63 2.14 -0.18
N HIS A 152 22.02 1.27 0.64
CA HIS A 152 21.81 1.50 2.08
C HIS A 152 21.05 2.79 2.43
N LEU A 153 20.18 3.27 1.53
CA LEU A 153 19.36 4.44 1.79
C LEU A 153 18.30 4.11 2.83
N ALA A 154 18.11 4.99 3.81
CA ALA A 154 17.00 4.91 4.75
C ALA A 154 15.87 5.82 4.27
N PRO A 155 14.80 5.30 3.67
CA PRO A 155 13.70 6.11 3.18
C PRO A 155 12.80 6.55 4.34
N TYR A 156 12.59 7.85 4.49
CA TYR A 156 11.80 8.41 5.59
C TYR A 156 10.38 8.77 5.17
N ARG A 157 10.25 9.50 4.05
CA ARG A 157 8.97 10.05 3.62
C ARG A 157 8.94 10.33 2.13
N LEU A 158 7.75 10.21 1.55
CA LEU A 158 7.43 10.68 0.20
C LEU A 158 6.58 11.94 0.32
N VAL A 159 6.97 13.00 -0.39
CA VAL A 159 6.27 14.30 -0.40
C VAL A 159 5.88 14.65 -1.82
N ALA A 160 4.60 14.92 -2.07
CA ALA A 160 4.12 15.40 -3.36
C ALA A 160 4.20 16.93 -3.40
N ARG A 161 4.87 17.50 -4.39
CA ARG A 161 4.99 18.95 -4.57
C ARG A 161 5.25 19.32 -6.03
N GLU A 162 4.72 20.45 -6.49
CA GLU A 162 5.01 21.02 -7.82
C GLU A 162 5.00 19.98 -8.95
N ASN A 163 3.99 19.11 -8.94
CA ASN A 163 3.79 18.06 -9.94
C ASN A 163 4.72 16.84 -9.91
N ASP A 164 5.51 16.69 -8.85
CA ASP A 164 6.43 15.58 -8.65
C ASP A 164 6.40 15.00 -7.24
N TRP A 165 6.79 13.73 -7.14
CA TRP A 165 7.01 13.05 -5.87
C TRP A 165 8.48 13.13 -5.50
N TYR A 166 8.76 13.56 -4.28
CA TYR A 166 10.09 13.65 -3.71
C TYR A 166 10.24 12.63 -2.60
N LEU A 167 11.19 11.72 -2.75
CA LEU A 167 11.61 10.81 -1.69
C LEU A 167 12.67 11.50 -0.84
N ILE A 168 12.35 11.70 0.43
CA ILE A 168 13.31 12.11 1.46
C ILE A 168 13.88 10.83 2.06
N ALA A 169 15.19 10.63 1.90
CA ALA A 169 15.93 9.52 2.46
C ALA A 169 17.18 10.03 3.19
N GLU A 170 17.85 9.14 3.92
CA GLU A 170 19.15 9.41 4.52
C GLU A 170 20.19 8.47 3.93
N HIS A 171 21.35 9.03 3.60
CA HIS A 171 22.53 8.31 3.14
C HIS A 171 23.72 8.73 4.02
N HIS A 172 24.35 7.77 4.71
CA HIS A 172 25.50 8.02 5.60
C HIS A 172 25.33 9.20 6.59
N GLY A 173 24.16 9.37 7.21
CA GLY A 173 23.92 10.45 8.17
C GLY A 173 23.50 11.79 7.56
N ARG A 174 23.41 11.89 6.23
CA ARG A 174 22.98 13.10 5.52
C ARG A 174 21.62 12.89 4.84
N PRO A 175 20.71 13.88 4.92
CA PRO A 175 19.46 13.85 4.17
C PRO A 175 19.76 13.98 2.68
N VAL A 176 19.13 13.13 1.88
CA VAL A 176 19.18 13.13 0.42
C VAL A 176 17.76 13.11 -0.12
N VAL A 177 17.55 13.86 -1.20
CA VAL A 177 16.23 13.98 -1.84
C VAL A 177 16.33 13.45 -3.27
N PHE A 178 15.42 12.54 -3.61
CA PHE A 178 15.30 11.96 -4.95
C PHE A 178 13.94 12.29 -5.54
N VAL A 179 13.91 12.68 -6.81
CA VAL A 179 12.66 12.83 -7.55
C VAL A 179 12.22 11.46 -8.02
N LEU A 180 10.97 11.07 -7.77
CA LEU A 180 10.44 9.75 -8.07
C LEU A 180 10.49 9.43 -9.57
N ARG A 181 10.38 10.44 -10.44
CA ARG A 181 10.53 10.28 -11.90
C ARG A 181 11.91 9.77 -12.30
N GLU A 182 12.94 10.08 -11.52
CA GLU A 182 14.32 9.67 -11.78
C GLU A 182 14.62 8.27 -11.23
N ILE A 183 13.74 7.72 -10.36
CA ILE A 183 13.92 6.41 -9.73
C ILE A 183 13.36 5.32 -10.65
N HIS A 184 14.28 4.52 -11.20
CA HIS A 184 13.93 3.45 -12.14
C HIS A 184 13.72 2.11 -11.43
N VAL A 185 14.55 1.81 -10.43
CA VAL A 185 14.51 0.52 -9.70
C VAL A 185 14.65 0.77 -8.20
N VAL A 186 13.80 0.08 -7.42
CA VAL A 186 13.82 0.07 -5.96
C VAL A 186 14.00 -1.36 -5.49
N GLN A 187 15.09 -1.64 -4.77
CA GLN A 187 15.34 -2.93 -4.13
C GLN A 187 15.28 -2.77 -2.62
N LEU A 188 14.43 -3.54 -1.96
CA LEU A 188 14.36 -3.60 -0.51
C LEU A 188 15.55 -4.40 0.01
N THR A 189 16.25 -3.82 0.98
CA THR A 189 17.33 -4.48 1.71
C THR A 189 16.74 -5.09 2.97
N GLY A 190 17.23 -6.26 3.39
CA GLY A 190 16.80 -6.89 4.66
C GLY A 190 17.23 -6.12 5.92
N GLU A 191 18.02 -5.05 5.75
CA GLU A 191 18.49 -4.20 6.85
C GLU A 191 17.41 -3.23 7.32
N VAL A 192 17.12 -3.25 8.61
CA VAL A 192 16.21 -2.31 9.27
C VAL A 192 17.02 -1.13 9.79
N PHE A 193 16.54 0.10 9.59
CA PHE A 193 17.15 1.31 10.16
C PHE A 193 16.29 1.88 11.29
N ARG A 194 16.93 2.60 12.21
CA ARG A 194 16.22 3.40 13.23
C ARG A 194 15.96 4.79 12.68
N ARG A 195 14.70 5.23 12.72
CA ARG A 195 14.31 6.56 12.27
C ARG A 195 14.98 7.62 13.14
N ASN A 196 15.76 8.50 12.53
CA ASN A 196 16.31 9.67 13.20
C ASN A 196 15.21 10.74 13.35
N GLU A 197 14.77 11.02 14.58
CA GLU A 197 13.71 11.99 14.86
C GLU A 197 14.01 13.40 14.36
N ARG A 198 15.28 13.79 14.27
CA ARG A 198 15.66 15.13 13.79
C ARG A 198 15.37 15.27 12.29
N LEU A 199 15.73 14.26 11.51
CA LEU A 199 15.47 14.22 10.07
C LEU A 199 13.97 14.03 9.79
N TYR A 200 13.30 13.25 10.62
CA TYR A 200 11.85 13.07 10.54
C TYR A 200 11.09 14.39 10.77
N ARG A 201 11.43 15.14 11.83
CA ARG A 201 10.85 16.47 12.08
C ARG A 201 11.23 17.50 11.02
N MET A 202 12.43 17.43 10.47
CA MET A 202 12.85 18.28 9.37
C MET A 202 12.00 18.04 8.11
N ALA A 203 11.66 16.78 7.82
CA ALA A 203 10.79 16.40 6.71
C ALA A 203 9.33 16.86 6.88
N GLU A 204 8.93 17.32 8.08
CA GLU A 204 7.62 17.93 8.36
C GLU A 204 7.66 19.47 8.28
N ASN A 205 8.84 20.08 8.23
CA ASN A 205 8.96 21.52 8.21
C ASN A 205 8.54 22.09 6.84
N THR A 206 7.55 22.97 6.84
CA THR A 206 7.04 23.64 5.64
C THR A 206 8.14 24.36 4.85
N GLY A 207 9.13 24.94 5.52
CA GLY A 207 10.26 25.60 4.85
C GLY A 207 11.19 24.62 4.12
N PHE A 208 11.38 23.42 4.68
CA PHE A 208 12.15 22.35 4.02
C PHE A 208 11.37 21.77 2.84
N ILE A 209 10.08 21.55 3.03
CA ILE A 209 9.16 21.12 1.96
C ILE A 209 9.18 22.15 0.83
N GLN A 210 9.19 23.46 1.15
CA GLN A 210 9.31 24.59 0.23
C GLN A 210 10.65 24.66 -0.52
N ALA A 211 11.71 24.03 -0.02
CA ALA A 211 13.01 23.97 -0.66
C ALA A 211 13.25 22.71 -1.50
N LEU A 212 12.36 21.70 -1.46
CA LEU A 212 12.56 20.40 -2.13
C LEU A 212 12.99 20.47 -3.62
N PRO A 213 12.34 21.27 -4.49
CA PRO A 213 12.72 21.41 -5.90
C PRO A 213 14.14 21.96 -6.09
N HIS A 214 14.61 22.77 -5.14
CA HIS A 214 15.92 23.40 -5.18
C HIS A 214 16.95 22.68 -4.30
N PHE A 215 16.54 21.64 -3.56
CA PHE A 215 17.38 21.01 -2.54
C PHE A 215 18.67 20.43 -3.12
N ARG A 216 18.61 19.82 -4.31
CA ARG A 216 19.81 19.33 -5.00
C ARG A 216 20.77 20.47 -5.38
N CYS A 217 20.25 21.59 -5.86
CA CYS A 217 21.07 22.75 -6.24
C CYS A 217 21.72 23.40 -5.01
N ILE A 218 20.98 23.50 -3.91
CA ILE A 218 21.48 23.99 -2.62
C ILE A 218 22.55 23.03 -2.07
N GLN A 219 22.32 21.72 -2.12
CA GLN A 219 23.27 20.72 -1.66
C GLN A 219 24.55 20.73 -2.50
N GLN A 220 24.44 20.80 -3.83
CA GLN A 220 25.61 20.92 -4.72
C GLN A 220 26.39 22.22 -4.48
N SER A 221 25.70 23.33 -4.22
CA SER A 221 26.35 24.61 -3.89
C SER A 221 27.05 24.56 -2.53
N LEU A 222 26.44 23.92 -1.53
CA LEU A 222 27.05 23.70 -0.22
C LEU A 222 28.25 22.77 -0.30
N ASP A 223 28.17 21.67 -1.04
CA ASP A 223 29.27 20.73 -1.24
C ASP A 223 30.41 21.37 -2.07
N ALA A 224 30.09 22.26 -3.02
CA ALA A 224 31.07 23.04 -3.77
C ALA A 224 31.77 24.11 -2.92
N LEU A 225 31.05 24.75 -1.99
CA LEU A 225 31.63 25.69 -1.01
C LEU A 225 32.42 24.99 0.10
N SER A 226 32.15 23.70 0.34
CA SER A 226 32.81 22.87 1.36
C SER A 226 34.01 22.09 0.81
N SER A 227 34.28 22.17 -0.49
CA SER A 227 35.45 21.57 -1.13
C SER A 227 36.61 22.58 -1.10
N PRO A 228 37.79 22.20 -0.58
CA PRO A 228 38.96 23.09 -0.45
C PRO A 228 39.60 23.46 -1.79
#